data_AF-A0A919T530-F1
#
_entry.id   AF-A0A919T530-F1
#
_cell.length_a   1.000
_cell.length_b   1.000
_cell.length_c   1.000
_cell.angle_alpha   90.00
_cell.angle_beta   90.00
_cell.angle_gamma   90.00
#
_symmetry.space_group_name_H-M   'P 1'
#
loop_
_entity.id
_entity.type
_entity.pdbx_description
1 polymer ?
#
loop_
_entity_poly.entity_id
_entity_poly.type
_entity_poly.pdbx_seq_one_letter_code
_entity_poly.pdbx_strand_id
1 'polypeptide(L)'
;MRLFRLIMVLVPFVGLLSACSPANEPIAGMAMPDGKPVILFLPCSEFATVSVNDADPPAPGWGFTTSDAEPGKAVELPLFGRPAAPWDVDEEQLTSLEAGRRYSLGGLSFRHAIFVDFTVDDLARLEPGEVLVSSRKGTLAAVGRDAFERAARKGCGNPAGRGSRARPSVTPSVPSLSPLPGEPRILRRSS
;
A
#
# COMPACT_ATOMS: atom_id res chain seq x y z
N MET A 1 63.70 -31.09 5.24
CA MET A 1 63.25 -30.81 3.86
C MET A 1 61.76 -31.12 3.81
N ARG A 2 60.91 -30.10 3.63
CA ARG A 2 60.14 -29.84 2.38
C ARG A 2 59.09 -30.96 2.15
N LEU A 3 57.80 -30.73 1.95
CA LEU A 3 57.15 -29.61 1.27
C LEU A 3 55.61 -29.88 1.25
N PHE A 4 54.81 -28.82 1.37
CA PHE A 4 53.55 -28.56 0.64
C PHE A 4 52.28 -29.38 0.99
N ARG A 5 51.26 -28.72 1.56
CA ARG A 5 50.25 -27.85 0.89
C ARG A 5 49.27 -28.63 0.00
N LEU A 6 48.06 -28.88 0.52
CA LEU A 6 46.83 -28.78 -0.28
C LEU A 6 45.63 -28.50 0.64
N ILE A 7 45.40 -27.21 0.89
CA ILE A 7 44.11 -26.62 1.24
C ILE A 7 43.63 -25.94 -0.04
N MET A 8 42.50 -26.35 -0.63
CA MET A 8 41.70 -25.50 -1.53
C MET A 8 40.28 -26.11 -1.69
N VAL A 9 39.38 -25.80 -0.75
CA VAL A 9 38.27 -24.84 -0.92
C VAL A 9 37.23 -25.34 -1.93
N LEU A 10 36.28 -26.12 -1.42
CA LEU A 10 35.00 -26.39 -2.05
C LEU A 10 33.95 -25.61 -1.23
N VAL A 11 33.98 -24.27 -1.36
CA VAL A 11 32.92 -23.42 -0.80
C VAL A 11 31.78 -23.45 -1.81
N PRO A 12 30.63 -24.05 -1.46
CA PRO A 12 29.51 -24.13 -2.37
C PRO A 12 29.02 -22.71 -2.64
N PHE A 13 28.79 -22.41 -3.91
CA PHE A 13 28.21 -21.17 -4.43
C PHE A 13 26.73 -21.07 -4.01
N VAL A 14 26.46 -21.03 -2.70
CA VAL A 14 25.14 -20.79 -2.11
C VAL A 14 25.04 -19.29 -1.86
N GLY A 15 24.97 -18.53 -2.94
CA GLY A 15 24.98 -17.08 -2.88
C GLY A 15 24.10 -16.47 -3.96
N LEU A 16 23.14 -15.67 -3.51
CA LEU A 16 22.69 -14.44 -4.17
C LEU A 16 21.62 -14.51 -5.25
N LEU A 17 20.75 -15.53 -5.23
CA LEU A 17 19.35 -15.30 -5.63
C LEU A 17 18.50 -15.06 -4.37
N SER A 18 18.94 -14.15 -3.50
CA SER A 18 18.00 -13.34 -2.73
C SER A 18 17.26 -12.48 -3.75
N ALA A 19 16.31 -13.12 -4.45
CA ALA A 19 15.22 -12.42 -5.10
C ALA A 19 14.49 -11.71 -3.97
N CYS A 20 14.97 -10.50 -3.65
CA CYS A 20 14.28 -9.54 -2.83
C CYS A 20 12.98 -9.27 -3.57
N SER A 21 11.97 -10.10 -3.29
CA SER A 21 10.61 -9.82 -3.72
C SER A 21 10.32 -8.44 -3.14
N PRO A 22 10.16 -7.40 -3.99
CA PRO A 22 10.04 -6.05 -3.53
C PRO A 22 8.92 -6.03 -2.50
N ALA A 23 9.17 -5.29 -1.43
CA ALA A 23 8.16 -5.04 -0.43
C ALA A 23 6.86 -4.65 -1.12
N ASN A 24 5.79 -5.41 -0.89
CA ASN A 24 4.43 -4.98 -1.23
C ASN A 24 4.14 -3.76 -0.35
N GLU A 25 4.52 -2.58 -0.82
CA GLU A 25 4.16 -1.30 -0.23
C GLU A 25 2.65 -1.11 -0.45
N PRO A 26 1.92 -0.50 0.51
CA PRO A 26 0.48 -0.31 0.36
C PRO A 26 0.21 0.65 -0.80
N ILE A 27 -0.54 0.20 -1.81
CA ILE A 27 -1.04 1.04 -2.90
C ILE A 27 -2.50 1.47 -2.69
N ALA A 28 -3.15 0.94 -1.65
CA ALA A 28 -4.52 1.27 -1.25
C ALA A 28 -4.59 1.42 0.27
N GLY A 29 -5.48 2.29 0.73
CA GLY A 29 -5.80 2.48 2.14
C GLY A 29 -7.12 3.21 2.33
N MET A 30 -7.60 3.30 3.57
CA MET A 30 -8.83 4.01 3.92
C MET A 30 -8.51 5.28 4.71
N ALA A 31 -9.25 6.36 4.48
CA ALA A 31 -9.17 7.59 5.26
C ALA A 31 -10.58 8.09 5.64
N MET A 32 -10.65 9.00 6.61
CA MET A 32 -11.90 9.58 7.15
C MET A 32 -11.89 11.13 7.17
N PRO A 33 -11.63 11.82 6.04
CA PRO A 33 -11.82 13.27 5.95
C PRO A 33 -13.27 13.64 6.27
N ASP A 34 -13.44 14.58 7.18
CA ASP A 34 -14.75 15.10 7.59
C ASP A 34 -15.77 14.02 7.99
N GLY A 35 -15.28 12.90 8.55
CA GLY A 35 -16.11 11.79 8.98
C GLY A 35 -16.69 10.92 7.85
N LYS A 36 -16.23 11.10 6.61
CA LYS A 36 -16.67 10.30 5.45
C LYS A 36 -15.58 9.32 5.02
N PRO A 37 -15.92 8.03 4.81
CA PRO A 37 -14.95 7.07 4.30
C PRO A 37 -14.58 7.37 2.85
N VAL A 38 -13.28 7.51 2.60
CA VAL A 38 -12.69 7.57 1.26
C VAL A 38 -11.60 6.52 1.16
N ILE A 39 -11.47 5.96 -0.04
CA ILE A 39 -10.37 5.09 -0.40
C ILE A 39 -9.28 5.99 -0.99
N LEU A 40 -8.09 5.91 -0.40
CA LEU A 40 -6.87 6.45 -1.01
C LEU A 40 -6.23 5.34 -1.83
N PHE A 41 -6.09 5.57 -3.13
CA PHE A 41 -5.52 4.58 -4.05
C PHE A 41 -4.45 5.21 -4.92
N LEU A 42 -3.37 4.49 -5.19
CA LEU A 42 -2.32 4.93 -6.10
C LEU A 42 -2.13 3.87 -7.19
N PRO A 43 -2.71 4.09 -8.39
CA PRO A 43 -2.58 3.17 -9.52
C PRO A 43 -1.13 3.08 -9.99
N CYS A 44 -0.69 1.86 -10.29
CA CYS A 44 0.62 1.59 -10.89
C CYS A 44 0.55 1.42 -12.43
N SER A 45 -0.65 1.36 -13.00
CA SER A 45 -0.95 1.32 -14.43
C SER A 45 -2.25 2.04 -14.74
N GLU A 46 -2.56 2.27 -16.01
CA GLU A 46 -3.80 2.92 -16.48
C GLU A 46 -5.04 2.11 -16.09
N PHE A 47 -4.96 0.78 -16.22
CA PHE A 47 -5.98 -0.10 -15.66
C PHE A 47 -5.84 -0.24 -14.15
N ALA A 48 -6.93 -0.01 -13.44
CA ALA A 48 -7.04 -0.21 -12.01
C ALA A 48 -8.46 -0.57 -11.58
N THR A 49 -8.57 -1.38 -10.54
CA THR A 49 -9.83 -1.65 -9.84
C THR A 49 -9.62 -1.59 -8.33
N VAL A 50 -10.62 -1.09 -7.63
CA VAL A 50 -10.67 -1.03 -6.18
C VAL A 50 -12.07 -1.44 -5.75
N SER A 51 -12.19 -2.24 -4.69
CA SER A 51 -13.49 -2.59 -4.15
C SER A 51 -13.45 -2.76 -2.64
N VAL A 52 -14.59 -2.54 -1.99
CA VAL A 52 -14.81 -2.80 -0.58
C VAL A 52 -15.95 -3.79 -0.46
N ASN A 53 -15.67 -4.93 0.15
CA ASN A 53 -16.64 -6.02 0.32
C ASN A 53 -16.85 -6.31 1.79
N ASP A 54 -18.01 -6.87 2.13
CA ASP A 54 -18.15 -7.54 3.42
C ASP A 54 -17.22 -8.75 3.48
N ALA A 55 -16.51 -8.92 4.58
CA ALA A 55 -15.58 -10.02 4.76
C ALA A 55 -16.24 -11.30 5.30
N ASP A 56 -17.44 -11.24 5.88
CA ASP A 56 -18.10 -12.39 6.50
C ASP A 56 -19.64 -12.30 6.62
N PRO A 57 -20.42 -13.05 5.80
CA PRO A 57 -19.98 -13.80 4.63
C PRO A 57 -19.55 -12.86 3.49
N PRO A 58 -18.71 -13.32 2.54
CA PRO A 58 -18.42 -12.55 1.32
C PRO A 58 -19.72 -12.18 0.62
N ALA A 59 -20.00 -10.88 0.53
CA ALA A 59 -21.18 -10.34 -0.10
C ALA A 59 -20.77 -9.32 -1.17
N PRO A 60 -21.65 -9.05 -2.16
CA PRO A 60 -21.45 -7.96 -3.12
C PRO A 60 -21.12 -6.65 -2.41
N GLY A 61 -20.11 -5.97 -2.91
CA GLY A 61 -19.47 -4.83 -2.29
C GLY A 61 -19.84 -3.49 -2.91
N TRP A 62 -18.87 -2.58 -2.85
CA TRP A 62 -18.84 -1.34 -3.60
C TRP A 62 -17.52 -1.30 -4.38
N GLY A 63 -17.55 -0.94 -5.65
CA GLY A 63 -16.43 -1.09 -6.57
C GLY A 63 -16.22 0.09 -7.49
N PHE A 64 -14.96 0.33 -7.85
CA PHE A 64 -14.56 1.25 -8.89
C PHE A 64 -13.62 0.57 -9.88
N THR A 65 -13.73 0.95 -11.14
CA THR A 65 -12.83 0.53 -12.20
C THR A 65 -12.47 1.71 -13.10
N THR A 66 -11.29 1.66 -13.71
CA THR A 66 -10.87 2.59 -14.74
C THR A 66 -9.86 1.94 -15.65
N SER A 67 -9.82 2.39 -16.91
CA SER A 67 -8.78 2.02 -17.89
C SER A 67 -7.85 3.18 -18.24
N ASP A 68 -8.06 4.36 -17.66
CA ASP A 68 -7.35 5.61 -17.99
C ASP A 68 -6.76 6.29 -16.74
N ALA A 69 -6.43 5.53 -15.70
CA ALA A 69 -5.80 6.08 -14.51
C ALA A 69 -4.43 6.71 -14.82
N GLU A 70 -4.07 7.79 -14.12
CA GLU A 70 -2.74 8.39 -14.20
C GLU A 70 -1.77 7.65 -13.27
N PRO A 71 -0.83 6.82 -13.78
CA PRO A 71 0.00 5.98 -12.92
C PRO A 71 0.93 6.82 -12.04
N GLY A 72 1.07 6.44 -10.76
CA GLY A 72 1.94 7.15 -9.81
C GLY A 72 1.30 8.36 -9.11
N LYS A 73 0.05 8.71 -9.47
CA LYS A 73 -0.71 9.79 -8.84
C LYS A 73 -1.79 9.21 -7.94
N ALA A 74 -1.77 9.60 -6.66
CA ALA A 74 -2.80 9.20 -5.72
C ALA A 74 -4.15 9.80 -6.12
N VAL A 75 -5.21 9.01 -5.96
CA VAL A 75 -6.60 9.43 -6.14
C VAL A 75 -7.38 9.16 -4.87
N GLU A 76 -8.41 9.98 -4.65
CA GLU A 76 -9.40 9.77 -3.59
C GLU A 76 -10.71 9.32 -4.23
N LEU A 77 -11.22 8.18 -3.78
CA LEU A 77 -12.49 7.64 -4.24
C LEU A 77 -13.46 7.66 -3.06
N PRO A 78 -14.55 8.44 -3.11
CA PRO A 78 -15.55 8.43 -2.05
C PRO A 78 -16.17 7.04 -1.97
N LEU A 79 -16.12 6.38 -0.80
CA LEU A 79 -16.59 5.00 -0.69
C LEU A 79 -18.06 4.85 -1.14
N PHE A 80 -18.88 5.86 -0.86
CA PHE A 80 -20.26 5.93 -1.34
C PHE A 80 -20.43 7.18 -2.17
N GLY A 81 -20.76 7.00 -3.46
CA GLY A 81 -21.02 8.09 -4.39
C GLY A 81 -20.23 7.97 -5.68
N ARG A 82 -20.46 8.93 -6.58
CA ARG A 82 -19.85 8.93 -7.90
C ARG A 82 -18.43 9.51 -7.81
N PRO A 83 -17.40 8.78 -8.28
CA PRO A 83 -16.04 9.30 -8.33
C PRO A 83 -15.90 10.31 -9.47
N ALA A 84 -14.81 11.07 -9.46
CA ALA A 84 -14.45 11.89 -10.62
C ALA A 84 -13.96 10.99 -11.78
N ALA A 85 -14.15 11.46 -13.01
CA ALA A 85 -13.55 10.83 -14.18
C ALA A 85 -12.03 10.68 -14.00
N PRO A 86 -11.40 9.60 -14.50
CA PRO A 86 -11.97 8.58 -15.40
C PRO A 86 -12.45 7.30 -14.69
N TRP A 87 -12.89 7.41 -13.43
CA TRP A 87 -13.37 6.27 -12.67
C TRP A 87 -14.85 6.04 -12.88
N ASP A 88 -15.22 4.77 -13.04
CA ASP A 88 -16.59 4.30 -13.11
C ASP A 88 -16.91 3.43 -11.89
N VAL A 89 -18.18 3.42 -11.50
CA VAL A 89 -18.69 2.52 -10.47
C VAL A 89 -19.16 1.24 -11.14
N ASP A 90 -18.62 0.09 -10.74
CA ASP A 90 -18.96 -1.23 -11.29
C ASP A 90 -19.76 -2.11 -10.31
N GLU A 91 -19.76 -1.77 -9.03
CA GLU A 91 -20.47 -2.48 -7.96
C GLU A 91 -21.04 -1.47 -6.93
N GLU A 92 -22.32 -1.60 -6.55
CA GLU A 92 -23.07 -0.60 -5.74
C GLU A 92 -23.95 -1.21 -4.63
N GLN A 93 -23.74 -2.48 -4.27
CA GLN A 93 -24.62 -3.21 -3.36
C GLN A 93 -24.34 -2.85 -1.88
N LEU A 94 -23.10 -2.49 -1.54
CA LEU A 94 -22.75 -1.99 -0.21
C LEU A 94 -23.08 -0.50 -0.10
N THR A 95 -24.12 -0.16 0.66
CA THR A 95 -24.62 1.23 0.78
C THR A 95 -24.20 1.94 2.08
N SER A 96 -23.72 1.18 3.08
CA SER A 96 -23.24 1.73 4.34
C SER A 96 -22.27 0.77 5.04
N LEU A 97 -21.44 1.31 5.93
CA LEU A 97 -20.61 0.51 6.85
C LEU A 97 -21.30 0.44 8.21
N GLU A 98 -21.48 -0.76 8.74
CA GLU A 98 -22.13 -1.03 10.01
C GLU A 98 -21.09 -1.31 11.10
N ALA A 99 -21.39 -0.85 12.31
CA ALA A 99 -20.56 -1.14 13.48
C ALA A 99 -20.53 -2.66 13.76
N GLY A 100 -19.38 -3.16 14.20
CA GLY A 100 -19.18 -4.59 14.50
C GLY A 100 -19.00 -5.51 13.28
N ARG A 101 -19.16 -5.01 12.05
CA ARG A 101 -18.88 -5.78 10.82
C ARG A 101 -17.45 -5.58 10.35
N ARG A 102 -16.93 -6.60 9.67
CA ARG A 102 -15.60 -6.60 9.06
C ARG A 102 -15.74 -6.45 7.55
N TYR A 103 -14.96 -5.53 7.00
CA TYR A 103 -14.89 -5.24 5.58
C TYR A 103 -13.48 -5.52 5.07
N SER A 104 -13.36 -5.78 3.77
CA SER A 104 -12.08 -5.92 3.08
C SER A 104 -12.01 -4.96 1.91
N LEU A 105 -11.07 -4.01 1.97
CA LEU A 105 -10.67 -3.18 0.84
C LEU A 105 -9.67 -3.97 0.00
N GLY A 106 -10.05 -4.28 -1.24
CA GLY A 106 -9.17 -4.79 -2.28
C GLY A 106 -8.76 -3.68 -3.24
N GLY A 107 -7.49 -3.67 -3.64
CA GLY A 107 -7.00 -2.82 -4.71
C GLY A 107 -6.10 -3.60 -5.66
N LEU A 108 -6.33 -3.47 -6.95
CA LEU A 108 -5.55 -4.12 -8.00
C LEU A 108 -5.13 -3.07 -9.04
N SER A 109 -3.82 -3.00 -9.29
CA SER A 109 -3.26 -2.27 -10.42
C SER A 109 -2.02 -3.00 -10.93
N PHE A 110 -2.03 -3.36 -12.21
CA PHE A 110 -1.01 -4.21 -12.82
C PHE A 110 -0.75 -5.51 -12.03
N ARG A 111 0.51 -5.78 -11.63
CA ARG A 111 0.93 -6.94 -10.85
C ARG A 111 0.81 -6.74 -9.33
N HIS A 112 0.18 -5.66 -8.88
CA HIS A 112 0.05 -5.30 -7.48
C HIS A 112 -1.39 -5.49 -7.03
N ALA A 113 -1.59 -6.44 -6.11
CA ALA A 113 -2.84 -6.64 -5.39
C ALA A 113 -2.60 -6.41 -3.89
N ILE A 114 -3.50 -5.68 -3.24
CA ILE A 114 -3.45 -5.41 -1.80
C ILE A 114 -4.84 -5.63 -1.20
N PHE A 115 -4.86 -6.12 0.03
CA PHE A 115 -6.07 -6.26 0.84
C PHE A 115 -5.89 -5.58 2.20
N VAL A 116 -6.90 -4.85 2.64
CA VAL A 116 -6.96 -4.22 3.97
C VAL A 116 -8.26 -4.63 4.64
N ASP A 117 -8.16 -5.48 5.66
CA ASP A 117 -9.31 -5.91 6.46
C ASP A 117 -9.53 -4.94 7.62
N PHE A 118 -10.68 -4.29 7.69
CA PHE A 118 -10.99 -3.25 8.68
C PHE A 118 -12.41 -3.35 9.24
N THR A 119 -12.65 -2.64 10.35
CA THR A 119 -13.99 -2.37 10.90
C THR A 119 -14.25 -0.86 10.95
N VAL A 120 -15.49 -0.44 11.20
CA VAL A 120 -15.81 0.98 11.45
C VAL A 120 -15.02 1.53 12.64
N ASP A 121 -14.80 0.74 13.69
CA ASP A 121 -14.00 1.14 14.84
C ASP A 121 -12.54 1.38 14.48
N ASP A 122 -12.00 0.66 13.50
CA ASP A 122 -10.64 0.89 13.01
C ASP A 122 -10.54 2.26 12.32
N LEU A 123 -11.56 2.63 11.54
CA LEU A 123 -11.64 3.94 10.86
C LEU A 123 -11.88 5.09 11.84
N ALA A 124 -12.71 4.88 12.86
CA ALA A 124 -13.01 5.90 13.87
C ALA A 124 -11.80 6.29 14.73
N ARG A 125 -10.74 5.46 14.75
CA ARG A 125 -9.49 5.75 15.45
C ARG A 125 -8.49 6.56 14.63
N LEU A 126 -8.75 6.79 13.33
CA LEU A 126 -7.88 7.61 12.48
C LEU A 126 -7.96 9.07 12.88
N GLU A 127 -6.80 9.70 12.98
CA GLU A 127 -6.70 11.15 13.10
C GLU A 127 -6.83 11.82 11.72
N PRO A 128 -7.19 13.11 11.65
CA PRO A 128 -7.20 13.85 10.40
C PRO A 128 -5.85 13.75 9.66
N GLY A 129 -5.89 13.30 8.40
CA GLY A 129 -4.69 13.09 7.59
C GLY A 129 -4.00 11.74 7.77
N GLU A 130 -4.52 10.86 8.62
CA GLU A 130 -4.09 9.46 8.66
C GLU A 130 -4.83 8.59 7.64
N VAL A 131 -4.14 7.54 7.22
CA VAL A 131 -4.62 6.51 6.30
C VAL A 131 -4.42 5.16 6.98
N LEU A 132 -5.50 4.37 7.05
CA LEU A 132 -5.46 2.98 7.47
C LEU A 132 -4.90 2.11 6.34
N VAL A 133 -3.83 1.38 6.63
CA VAL A 133 -3.19 0.46 5.68
C VAL A 133 -2.99 -0.90 6.33
N SER A 134 -2.87 -1.93 5.50
CA SER A 134 -2.39 -3.25 5.93
C SER A 134 -0.88 -3.33 5.77
N SER A 135 -0.19 -3.76 6.82
CA SER A 135 1.23 -4.10 6.74
C SER A 135 1.43 -5.49 6.14
N ARG A 136 2.67 -5.81 5.74
CA ARG A 136 3.07 -7.15 5.26
C ARG A 136 2.69 -8.32 6.17
N LYS A 137 2.54 -8.06 7.48
CA LYS A 137 2.17 -9.10 8.46
C LYS A 137 0.65 -9.22 8.65
N GLY A 138 -0.15 -8.55 7.80
CA GLY A 138 -1.60 -8.46 7.95
C GLY A 138 -2.05 -7.61 9.13
N THR A 139 -1.13 -6.88 9.78
CA THR A 139 -1.46 -5.97 10.89
C THR A 139 -1.88 -4.62 10.33
N LEU A 140 -2.98 -4.08 10.84
CA LEU A 140 -3.42 -2.72 10.53
C LEU A 140 -2.50 -1.68 11.15
N ALA A 141 -2.21 -0.63 10.39
CA ALA A 141 -1.47 0.54 10.84
C ALA A 141 -2.16 1.80 10.34
N ALA A 142 -2.17 2.84 11.18
CA ALA A 142 -2.44 4.20 10.75
C ALA A 142 -1.12 4.87 10.38
N VAL A 143 -1.07 5.46 9.19
CA VAL A 143 0.11 6.18 8.68
C VAL A 143 -0.31 7.55 8.20
N GLY A 144 0.56 8.56 8.28
CA GLY A 144 0.27 9.85 7.67
C GLY A 144 0.12 9.74 6.15
N ARG A 145 -0.77 10.54 5.57
CA ARG A 145 -1.06 10.55 4.13
C ARG A 145 0.19 10.63 3.26
N ASP A 146 1.09 11.57 3.55
CA ASP A 146 2.33 11.72 2.76
C ASP A 146 3.23 10.48 2.85
N ALA A 147 3.22 9.78 4.00
CA ALA A 147 3.97 8.55 4.18
C ALA A 147 3.36 7.42 3.35
N PHE A 148 2.03 7.30 3.32
CA PHE A 148 1.32 6.41 2.42
C PHE A 148 1.68 6.67 0.95
N GLU A 149 1.56 7.91 0.47
CA GLU A 149 1.83 8.21 -0.94
C GLU A 149 3.28 7.94 -1.34
N ARG A 150 4.24 8.27 -0.47
CA ARG A 150 5.66 7.96 -0.71
C ARG A 150 5.89 6.45 -0.80
N ALA A 151 5.29 5.68 0.12
CA ALA A 151 5.38 4.22 0.13
C ALA A 151 4.74 3.62 -1.14
N ALA A 152 3.54 4.06 -1.49
CA ALA A 152 2.79 3.63 -2.66
C ALA A 152 3.55 3.90 -3.97
N ARG A 153 4.09 5.12 -4.16
CA ARG A 153 4.92 5.47 -5.33
C ARG A 153 6.17 4.59 -5.45
N LYS A 154 6.80 4.30 -4.30
CA LYS A 154 7.94 3.38 -4.26
C LYS A 154 7.53 1.94 -4.62
N GLY A 155 6.35 1.51 -4.18
CA GLY A 155 5.73 0.22 -4.47
C GLY A 155 5.48 -0.02 -5.96
N CYS A 156 4.97 0.98 -6.66
CA CYS A 156 4.75 0.92 -8.11
C CYS A 156 6.06 0.87 -8.92
N GLY A 157 7.22 0.94 -8.28
CA GLY A 157 8.52 0.84 -8.93
C GLY A 157 8.75 1.98 -9.91
N ASN A 158 8.96 3.19 -9.40
CA ASN A 158 9.35 4.40 -10.14
C ASN A 158 9.01 4.37 -11.66
N PRO A 159 7.76 4.68 -12.06
CA PRO A 159 7.35 4.58 -13.46
C PRO A 159 8.22 5.43 -14.40
N ALA A 160 8.83 6.50 -13.89
CA ALA A 160 9.75 7.38 -14.62
C ALA A 160 11.20 6.86 -14.74
N GLY A 161 11.56 5.76 -14.07
CA GLY A 161 12.95 5.38 -13.81
C GLY A 161 13.56 4.31 -14.72
N ARG A 162 12.85 3.85 -15.76
CA ARG A 162 13.40 2.81 -16.67
C ARG A 162 14.32 3.35 -17.78
N GLY A 163 14.61 4.66 -17.76
CA GLY A 163 15.61 5.30 -18.61
C GLY A 163 16.71 5.99 -17.77
N SER A 164 17.96 5.59 -18.01
CA SER A 164 19.19 6.29 -17.63
C SER A 164 19.62 6.29 -16.15
N ARG A 165 20.44 5.30 -15.79
CA ARG A 165 21.33 5.37 -14.62
C ARG A 165 22.56 6.24 -14.97
N ALA A 166 22.53 7.51 -14.60
CA ALA A 166 23.73 8.24 -14.22
C ALA A 166 23.68 8.42 -12.70
N ARG A 167 24.64 7.81 -11.97
CA ARG A 167 24.77 7.99 -10.51
C ARG A 167 25.59 9.25 -10.24
N PRO A 168 25.03 10.31 -9.64
CA PRO A 168 25.85 11.28 -8.93
C PRO A 168 26.23 10.71 -7.57
N SER A 169 27.53 10.71 -7.27
CA SER A 169 28.09 10.44 -5.95
C SER A 169 27.78 11.63 -5.05
N VAL A 170 26.83 11.47 -4.11
CA VAL A 170 26.57 12.49 -3.08
C VAL A 170 26.82 11.86 -1.70
N THR A 171 27.76 12.46 -0.97
CA THR A 171 28.10 12.11 0.41
C THR A 171 27.01 12.62 1.36
N PRO A 172 26.45 11.80 2.26
CA PRO A 172 25.41 12.26 3.17
C PRO A 172 26.03 13.07 4.32
N SER A 173 25.62 14.34 4.44
CA SER A 173 25.68 15.07 5.71
C SER A 173 24.51 14.61 6.58
N VAL A 174 24.77 14.22 7.82
CA VAL A 174 23.77 13.74 8.77
C VAL A 174 23.14 14.93 9.50
N PRO A 175 21.85 15.25 9.29
CA PRO A 175 21.17 16.21 10.15
C PRO A 175 20.65 15.54 11.42
N SER A 176 20.54 16.35 12.47
CA SER A 176 20.04 15.99 13.80
C SER A 176 18.62 15.39 13.75
N LEU A 177 18.44 14.24 14.40
CA LEU A 177 17.19 13.47 14.47
C LEU A 177 16.15 14.16 15.38
N SER A 178 15.20 14.86 14.78
CA SER A 178 13.85 14.97 15.35
C SER A 178 13.06 13.70 14.99
N PRO A 179 12.08 13.27 15.82
CA PRO A 179 11.20 12.16 15.45
C PRO A 179 10.55 12.44 14.10
N LEU A 180 10.69 11.51 13.15
CA LEU A 180 10.19 11.71 11.79
C LEU A 180 8.65 11.77 11.82
N PRO A 181 8.02 12.82 11.26
CA PRO A 181 6.58 12.80 11.05
C PRO A 181 6.23 11.62 10.14
N GLY A 182 5.40 10.69 10.65
CA GLY A 182 4.92 9.53 9.90
C GLY A 182 5.43 8.16 10.35
N GLU A 183 5.85 7.99 11.61
CA GLU A 183 5.97 6.63 12.14
C GLU A 183 4.60 5.93 12.19
N PRO A 184 4.51 4.66 11.76
CA PRO A 184 3.26 3.92 11.74
C PRO A 184 2.75 3.68 13.16
N ARG A 185 1.52 4.11 13.44
CA ARG A 185 0.82 3.80 14.68
C ARG A 185 0.08 2.47 14.50
N ILE A 186 0.58 1.42 15.16
CA ILE A 186 -0.05 0.10 15.11
C ILE A 186 -1.38 0.15 15.87
N LEU A 187 -2.46 -0.14 15.16
CA LEU A 187 -3.78 -0.24 15.78
C LEU A 187 -3.94 -1.63 16.37
N ARG A 188 -3.95 -1.74 17.71
CA ARG A 188 -4.32 -2.98 18.38
C ARG A 188 -5.83 -3.14 18.31
N ARG A 189 -6.30 -4.29 17.84
CA ARG A 189 -7.73 -4.62 17.92
C ARG A 189 -8.10 -4.85 19.38
N SER A 190 -9.16 -4.19 19.83
CA SER A 190 -9.82 -4.52 21.08
C SER A 190 -10.45 -5.91 20.89
N SER A 191 -9.98 -6.88 21.67
CA SER A 191 -10.55 -8.23 21.76
C SER A 191 -11.87 -8.23 22.49
#